data_AF-V7AWB2-F1
#
_entry.id   AF-V7AWB2-F1
#
_cell.length_a   1.000
_cell.length_b   1.000
_cell.length_c   1.000
_cell.angle_alpha   90.00
_cell.angle_beta   90.00
_cell.angle_gamma   90.00
#
_symmetry.space_group_name_H-M   'P 1'
#
loop_
_entity.id
_entity.type
_entity.pdbx_description
1 polymer ?
#
loop_
_entity_poly.entity_id
_entity_poly.type
_entity_poly.pdbx_seq_one_letter_code
_entity_poly.pdbx_strand_id
1 'polypeptide(L)'
;YGYVSHHISLHFFFFSSLLFIFNSSRFLIISLFSSFCFVFLFFSNEFRGSGKVKIGINGFGRIGRLVARVALQRDDVELVAVNDPFITTDYMTYMFKYDSVHGQWKHHDVTVKDSKTLLFGEKAVTVFGHRNPDEIPWGETGADIVVESTGVFTDKDKAAAHLKGGAKKVIISAPSKDAP
;
A
#
# COMPACT_ATOMS: atom_id res chain seq x y z
N TYR A 1 32.80 -22.63 4.11
CA TYR A 1 32.73 -22.83 2.66
C TYR A 1 31.89 -24.08 2.39
N GLY A 2 30.71 -23.92 1.76
CA GLY A 2 29.97 -24.99 1.07
C GLY A 2 28.92 -25.80 1.85
N TYR A 3 27.76 -25.99 1.20
CA TYR A 3 26.57 -26.83 1.50
C TYR A 3 25.57 -26.21 2.50
N VAL A 4 24.29 -25.99 2.20
CA VAL A 4 23.30 -26.95 1.64
C VAL A 4 22.25 -26.22 0.79
N SER A 5 22.03 -26.72 -0.43
CA SER A 5 20.84 -26.51 -1.27
C SER A 5 19.80 -27.60 -0.92
N HIS A 6 18.51 -27.31 -1.14
CA HIS A 6 17.30 -28.10 -0.85
C HIS A 6 16.65 -27.93 0.54
N HIS A 7 15.64 -27.05 0.64
CA HIS A 7 14.36 -27.28 1.37
C HIS A 7 13.44 -26.04 1.35
N ILE A 8 12.91 -25.61 0.18
CA ILE A 8 11.82 -24.59 0.15
C ILE A 8 10.79 -24.94 -0.93
N SER A 9 10.31 -26.19 -0.98
CA SER A 9 9.24 -26.58 -1.93
C SER A 9 8.10 -27.39 -1.33
N LEU A 10 7.96 -27.49 -0.01
CA LEU A 10 6.89 -28.31 0.59
C LEU A 10 5.98 -27.62 1.62
N HIS A 11 6.11 -26.31 1.83
CA HIS A 11 5.23 -25.56 2.75
C HIS A 11 4.10 -24.78 2.05
N PHE A 12 3.86 -25.05 0.75
CA PHE A 12 2.81 -24.40 -0.03
C PHE A 12 1.50 -25.20 -0.12
N PHE A 13 1.44 -26.40 0.46
CA PHE A 13 0.29 -27.31 0.31
C PHE A 13 -0.55 -27.55 1.57
N PHE A 14 -0.22 -26.95 2.72
CA PHE A 14 -0.85 -27.30 4.00
C PHE A 14 -1.83 -26.26 4.59
N PHE A 15 -2.09 -25.14 3.90
CA PHE A 15 -3.06 -24.12 4.38
C PHE A 15 -4.41 -24.11 3.64
N SER A 16 -4.67 -25.07 2.75
CA SER A 16 -5.94 -25.16 2.02
C SER A 16 -7.05 -25.96 2.74
N SER A 17 -6.87 -26.37 3.99
CA SER A 17 -7.77 -27.36 4.60
C SER A 17 -8.03 -27.15 6.08
N LEU A 18 -8.43 -25.93 6.49
CA LEU A 18 -9.21 -25.76 7.72
C LEU A 18 -9.88 -24.38 7.81
N LEU A 19 -11.14 -24.25 7.39
CA LEU A 19 -12.21 -23.82 8.31
C LEU A 19 -13.60 -24.06 7.68
N PHE A 20 -14.39 -24.84 8.40
CA PHE A 20 -15.76 -25.23 8.14
C PHE A 20 -16.75 -24.10 8.51
N ILE A 21 -17.75 -23.89 7.63
CA ILE A 21 -19.18 -23.61 7.87
C ILE A 21 -19.58 -22.46 8.81
N PHE A 22 -20.24 -21.41 8.27
CA PHE A 22 -21.57 -20.95 8.72
C PHE A 22 -22.29 -20.08 7.66
N ASN A 23 -23.44 -20.59 7.20
CA ASN A 23 -24.66 -19.95 6.68
C ASN A 23 -24.69 -19.08 5.40
N SER A 24 -25.26 -19.70 4.36
CA SER A 24 -26.23 -19.24 3.35
C SER A 24 -26.06 -17.87 2.65
N SER A 25 -25.92 -17.97 1.33
CA SER A 25 -26.30 -16.99 0.30
C SER A 25 -25.36 -15.80 0.08
N ARG A 26 -24.32 -15.99 -0.75
CA ARG A 26 -23.79 -15.02 -1.75
C ARG A 26 -22.56 -15.59 -2.48
N PHE A 27 -22.80 -16.44 -3.46
CA PHE A 27 -21.83 -16.78 -4.50
C PHE A 27 -21.82 -15.62 -5.52
N LEU A 28 -20.84 -14.70 -5.46
CA LEU A 28 -20.24 -14.00 -6.64
C LEU A 28 -19.16 -12.96 -6.24
N ILE A 29 -18.25 -13.22 -5.30
CA ILE A 29 -17.07 -12.33 -5.10
C ILE A 29 -15.87 -13.17 -4.66
N ILE A 30 -15.28 -13.96 -5.56
CA ILE A 30 -14.06 -14.74 -5.23
C ILE A 30 -12.87 -14.36 -6.11
N SER A 31 -13.07 -13.69 -7.26
CA SER A 31 -11.94 -13.37 -8.15
C SER A 31 -11.10 -12.14 -7.76
N LEU A 32 -11.60 -11.24 -6.89
CA LEU A 32 -10.86 -10.02 -6.49
C LEU A 32 -10.16 -10.14 -5.12
N PHE A 33 -10.44 -11.19 -4.35
CA PHE A 33 -9.87 -11.35 -3.00
C PHE A 33 -8.43 -11.89 -3.01
N SER A 34 -7.99 -12.51 -4.12
CA SER A 34 -6.66 -13.14 -4.20
C SER A 34 -5.50 -12.13 -4.18
N SER A 35 -5.57 -11.05 -4.98
CA SER A 35 -4.52 -10.01 -4.93
C SER A 35 -4.57 -9.17 -3.65
N PHE A 36 -5.76 -9.04 -3.05
CA PHE A 36 -5.94 -8.29 -1.80
C PHE A 36 -5.31 -9.03 -0.60
N CYS A 37 -5.41 -10.36 -0.58
CA CYS A 37 -4.83 -11.19 0.49
C CYS A 37 -3.29 -11.29 0.39
N PHE A 38 -2.72 -11.18 -0.81
CA PHE A 38 -1.27 -11.24 -1.00
C PHE A 38 -0.56 -10.00 -0.44
N VAL A 39 -1.12 -8.80 -0.64
CA VAL A 39 -0.65 -7.59 0.07
C VAL A 39 -0.81 -7.77 1.59
N PHE A 40 -1.92 -8.35 2.03
CA PHE A 40 -2.26 -8.52 3.46
C PHE A 40 -1.31 -9.47 4.22
N LEU A 41 -0.86 -10.56 3.59
CA LEU A 41 0.05 -11.54 4.21
C LEU A 41 1.53 -11.14 4.11
N PHE A 42 1.93 -10.41 3.06
CA PHE A 42 3.32 -10.00 2.87
C PHE A 42 3.79 -8.97 3.93
N PHE A 43 2.87 -8.22 4.53
CA PHE A 43 3.19 -7.31 5.63
C PHE A 43 3.55 -8.02 6.95
N SER A 44 3.18 -9.28 7.15
CA SER A 44 3.27 -9.90 8.48
C SER A 44 4.58 -10.67 8.78
N ASN A 45 5.39 -11.06 7.80
CA ASN A 45 6.52 -11.97 8.05
C ASN A 45 7.93 -11.37 7.95
N GLU A 46 8.11 -10.17 7.39
CA GLU A 46 9.45 -9.67 7.00
C GLU A 46 9.99 -8.51 7.86
N PHE A 47 9.31 -8.10 8.94
CA PHE A 47 9.72 -6.93 9.73
C PHE A 47 9.71 -7.21 11.25
N ARG A 48 10.77 -7.85 11.73
CA ARG A 48 11.12 -7.94 13.16
C ARG A 48 11.96 -6.74 13.59
N GLY A 49 11.43 -5.53 13.46
CA GLY A 49 12.02 -4.29 14.02
C GLY A 49 11.00 -3.61 14.94
N SER A 50 11.45 -3.05 16.06
CA SER A 50 10.59 -2.51 17.13
C SER A 50 9.85 -1.19 16.80
N GLY A 51 9.69 -0.84 15.53
CA GLY A 51 9.09 0.43 15.08
C GLY A 51 7.96 0.23 14.08
N LYS A 52 7.07 1.23 13.96
CA LYS A 52 5.99 1.22 12.97
C LYS A 52 6.57 1.21 11.55
N VAL A 53 5.98 0.42 10.66
CA VAL A 53 6.39 0.33 9.26
C VAL A 53 5.91 1.59 8.53
N LYS A 54 6.86 2.39 8.04
CA LYS A 54 6.55 3.62 7.31
C LYS A 54 6.29 3.34 5.84
N ILE A 55 5.12 3.75 5.37
CA ILE A 55 4.67 3.52 4.00
C ILE A 55 4.46 4.82 3.23
N GLY A 56 4.82 4.78 1.95
CA GLY A 56 4.47 5.76 0.93
C GLY A 56 3.49 5.17 -0.07
N ILE A 57 2.61 5.99 -0.65
CA ILE A 57 1.65 5.56 -1.68
C ILE A 57 1.90 6.35 -2.96
N ASN A 58 2.17 5.66 -4.07
CA ASN A 58 2.19 6.26 -5.40
C ASN A 58 0.87 5.98 -6.12
N GLY A 59 0.15 7.04 -6.50
CA GLY A 59 -1.19 7.00 -7.10
C GLY A 59 -2.31 7.02 -6.06
N PHE A 60 -3.02 8.14 -5.91
CA PHE A 60 -4.09 8.29 -4.92
C PHE A 60 -5.49 7.98 -5.49
N GLY A 61 -5.54 6.95 -6.32
CA GLY A 61 -6.75 6.42 -6.96
C GLY A 61 -7.58 5.55 -6.01
N ARG A 62 -8.44 4.68 -6.58
CA ARG A 62 -9.30 3.78 -5.79
C ARG A 62 -8.50 2.90 -4.82
N ILE A 63 -7.46 2.23 -5.31
CA ILE A 63 -6.64 1.32 -4.50
C ILE A 63 -5.80 2.10 -3.50
N GLY A 64 -5.10 3.15 -3.93
CA GLY A 64 -4.28 3.98 -3.02
C GLY A 64 -5.06 4.53 -1.83
N ARG A 65 -6.30 5.04 -2.05
CA ARG A 65 -7.14 5.52 -0.94
C ARG A 65 -7.58 4.41 0.00
N LEU A 66 -7.89 3.22 -0.53
CA LEU A 66 -8.25 2.08 0.32
C LEU A 66 -7.07 1.62 1.17
N VAL A 67 -5.87 1.57 0.59
CA VAL A 67 -4.63 1.26 1.31
C VAL A 67 -4.38 2.29 2.42
N ALA A 68 -4.54 3.58 2.12
CA ALA A 68 -4.43 4.64 3.13
C ALA A 68 -5.46 4.47 4.27
N ARG A 69 -6.72 4.17 3.94
CA ARG A 69 -7.77 3.91 4.95
C ARG A 69 -7.42 2.74 5.86
N VAL A 70 -6.91 1.64 5.31
CA VAL A 70 -6.48 0.47 6.09
C VAL A 70 -5.27 0.81 6.94
N ALA A 71 -4.26 1.48 6.38
CA ALA A 71 -3.04 1.86 7.10
C ALA A 71 -3.32 2.79 8.29
N LEU A 72 -4.26 3.73 8.15
CA LEU A 72 -4.62 4.66 9.22
C LEU A 72 -5.35 4.00 10.40
N GLN A 73 -5.96 2.83 10.19
CA GLN A 73 -6.62 2.05 11.24
C GLN A 73 -5.68 1.06 11.94
N ARG A 74 -4.44 0.95 11.47
CA ARG A 74 -3.44 0.03 11.99
C ARG A 74 -2.42 0.74 12.86
N ASP A 75 -2.00 0.07 13.93
CA ASP A 75 -0.99 0.61 14.84
C ASP A 75 0.44 0.23 14.45
N ASP A 76 0.61 -0.80 13.62
CA ASP A 76 1.89 -1.30 13.14
C ASP A 76 2.38 -0.61 11.85
N VAL A 77 1.52 0.20 11.21
CA VAL A 77 1.81 0.89 9.95
C VAL A 77 1.62 2.40 10.13
N GLU A 78 2.49 3.18 9.50
CA GLU A 78 2.43 4.64 9.47
C GLU A 78 2.47 5.13 8.03
N LEU A 79 1.40 5.78 7.58
CA LEU A 79 1.39 6.49 6.31
C LEU A 79 2.15 7.81 6.48
N VAL A 80 3.23 8.00 5.72
CA VAL A 80 4.08 9.20 5.81
C VAL A 80 4.03 10.06 4.56
N ALA A 81 3.75 9.46 3.40
CA ALA A 81 3.75 10.17 2.13
C ALA A 81 2.74 9.61 1.12
N VAL A 82 2.21 10.50 0.28
CA VAL A 82 1.36 10.19 -0.86
C VAL A 82 1.87 10.97 -2.07
N ASN A 83 1.95 10.35 -3.24
CA ASN A 83 2.26 11.02 -4.49
C ASN A 83 1.11 10.86 -5.48
N ASP A 84 0.60 11.98 -6.02
CA ASP A 84 -0.25 11.98 -7.20
C ASP A 84 -0.09 13.29 -7.98
N PRO A 85 0.41 13.26 -9.22
CA PRO A 85 0.67 14.48 -10.00
C PRO A 85 -0.59 15.17 -10.54
N PHE A 86 -1.77 14.55 -10.42
CA PHE A 86 -3.02 15.07 -11.00
C PHE A 86 -4.01 15.57 -9.95
N ILE A 87 -3.78 15.26 -8.67
CA ILE A 87 -4.74 15.51 -7.59
C ILE A 87 -4.14 16.50 -6.60
N THR A 88 -4.83 17.61 -6.34
CA THR A 88 -4.43 18.59 -5.32
C THR A 88 -4.75 18.10 -3.91
N THR A 89 -4.11 18.64 -2.87
CA THR A 89 -4.37 18.27 -1.47
C THR A 89 -5.83 18.46 -1.06
N ASP A 90 -6.47 19.55 -1.50
CA ASP A 90 -7.90 19.78 -1.27
C ASP A 90 -8.76 18.67 -1.89
N TYR A 91 -8.44 18.29 -3.13
CA TYR A 91 -9.19 17.26 -3.83
C TYR A 91 -8.91 15.87 -3.25
N MET A 92 -7.68 15.57 -2.84
CA MET A 92 -7.31 14.36 -2.11
C MET A 92 -8.15 14.21 -0.83
N THR A 93 -8.30 15.30 -0.08
CA THR A 93 -9.10 15.32 1.16
C THR A 93 -10.56 14.98 0.87
N TYR A 94 -11.15 15.61 -0.15
CA TYR A 94 -12.52 15.31 -0.57
C TYR A 94 -12.71 13.85 -0.98
N MET A 95 -11.84 13.35 -1.87
CA MET A 95 -11.89 11.97 -2.38
C MET A 95 -11.64 10.93 -1.27
N PHE A 96 -10.84 11.29 -0.27
CA PHE A 96 -10.60 10.43 0.87
C PHE A 96 -11.79 10.43 1.84
N LYS A 97 -12.40 11.59 2.12
CA LYS A 97 -13.57 11.70 3.00
C LYS A 97 -14.79 10.98 2.42
N TYR A 98 -15.06 11.15 1.12
CA TYR A 98 -16.26 10.63 0.47
C TYR A 98 -15.91 9.55 -0.55
N ASP A 99 -16.22 8.30 -0.22
CA ASP A 99 -16.13 7.17 -1.14
C ASP A 99 -17.52 6.59 -1.39
N SER A 100 -17.89 6.42 -2.65
CA SER A 100 -19.23 5.96 -3.04
C SER A 100 -19.47 4.47 -2.77
N VAL A 101 -18.41 3.67 -2.68
CA VAL A 101 -18.48 2.21 -2.49
C VAL A 101 -18.31 1.86 -1.01
N HIS A 102 -17.32 2.45 -0.36
CA HIS A 102 -16.96 2.16 1.03
C HIS A 102 -17.51 3.18 2.03
N GLY A 103 -18.27 4.16 1.56
CA GLY A 103 -18.88 5.19 2.38
C GLY A 103 -17.91 6.24 2.89
N GLN A 104 -18.46 7.13 3.72
CA GLN A 104 -17.72 8.23 4.31
C GLN A 104 -16.70 7.73 5.35
N TRP A 105 -15.52 8.36 5.37
CA TRP A 105 -14.54 8.15 6.43
C TRP A 105 -15.03 8.72 7.77
N LYS A 106 -15.06 7.89 8.84
CA LYS A 106 -15.65 8.23 10.15
C LYS A 106 -14.68 8.25 11.33
N HIS A 107 -13.40 7.95 11.11
CA HIS A 107 -12.45 7.74 12.22
C HIS A 107 -11.83 9.05 12.70
N HIS A 108 -10.93 9.63 11.91
CA HIS A 108 -10.24 10.87 12.24
C HIS A 108 -10.61 11.95 11.22
N ASP A 109 -10.61 13.21 11.64
CA ASP A 109 -10.77 14.30 10.68
C ASP A 109 -9.58 14.36 9.73
N VAL A 110 -9.85 14.77 8.49
CA VAL A 110 -8.83 14.95 7.45
C VAL A 110 -8.80 16.40 7.06
N THR A 111 -7.71 17.08 7.34
CA THR A 111 -7.55 18.51 7.09
C THR A 111 -6.32 18.77 6.24
N VAL A 112 -6.39 19.85 5.46
CA VAL A 112 -5.26 20.33 4.67
C VAL A 112 -4.48 21.30 5.56
N LYS A 113 -3.21 21.00 5.81
CA LYS A 113 -2.33 21.91 6.56
C LYS A 113 -1.72 22.95 5.63
N ASP A 114 -1.22 22.47 4.50
CA ASP A 114 -0.60 23.28 3.45
C ASP A 114 -0.73 22.58 2.09
N SER A 115 -0.19 23.19 1.04
CA SER A 115 -0.27 22.66 -0.33
C SER A 115 0.47 21.33 -0.54
N LYS A 116 1.29 20.91 0.41
CA LYS A 116 2.13 19.70 0.36
C LYS A 116 1.93 18.79 1.57
N THR A 117 0.94 19.03 2.43
CA THR A 117 0.77 18.29 3.68
C THR A 117 -0.70 18.11 4.02
N LEU A 118 -1.10 16.85 4.20
CA LEU A 118 -2.40 16.45 4.73
C LEU A 118 -2.25 16.00 6.18
N LEU A 119 -3.24 16.33 7.00
CA LEU A 119 -3.35 15.87 8.38
C LEU A 119 -4.49 14.86 8.47
N PHE A 120 -4.17 13.66 8.97
CA PHE A 120 -5.14 12.64 9.36
C PHE A 120 -5.19 12.59 10.88
N GLY A 121 -6.06 13.43 11.47
CA GLY A 121 -6.01 13.75 12.89
C GLY A 121 -4.70 14.46 13.25
N GLU A 122 -3.88 13.82 14.09
CA GLU A 122 -2.58 14.34 14.50
C GLU A 122 -1.43 13.89 13.57
N LYS A 123 -1.69 12.96 12.66
CA LYS A 123 -0.66 12.39 11.78
C LYS A 123 -0.50 13.25 10.52
N ALA A 124 0.71 13.75 10.28
CA ALA A 124 1.04 14.50 9.08
C ALA A 124 1.54 13.57 7.96
N VAL A 125 1.00 13.76 6.76
CA VAL A 125 1.34 13.03 5.55
C VAL A 125 1.76 14.02 4.48
N THR A 126 2.98 13.87 3.98
CA THR A 126 3.50 14.71 2.89
C THR A 126 2.88 14.30 1.56
N VAL A 127 2.49 15.30 0.77
CA VAL A 127 1.92 15.13 -0.55
C VAL A 127 2.91 15.61 -1.60
N PHE A 128 3.20 14.72 -2.54
CA PHE A 128 4.03 14.95 -3.70
C PHE A 128 3.19 14.97 -4.97
N GLY A 129 3.71 15.65 -5.99
CA GLY A 129 3.07 15.79 -7.30
C GLY A 129 4.02 15.47 -8.46
N HIS A 130 4.95 14.54 -8.26
CA HIS A 130 5.92 14.15 -9.28
C HIS A 130 5.32 13.11 -10.22
N ARG A 131 5.55 13.27 -11.52
CA ARG A 131 5.14 12.28 -12.54
C ARG A 131 6.11 11.12 -12.63
N ASN A 132 7.40 11.41 -12.49
CA ASN A 132 8.45 10.42 -12.62
C ASN A 132 8.72 9.79 -11.24
N PRO A 133 8.70 8.45 -11.13
CA PRO A 133 8.82 7.75 -9.85
C PRO A 133 10.21 7.83 -9.21
N ASP A 134 11.24 8.17 -9.97
CA ASP A 134 12.63 8.37 -9.51
C ASP A 134 12.90 9.75 -8.91
N GLU A 135 12.07 10.74 -9.23
CA GLU A 135 12.15 12.10 -8.67
C GLU A 135 11.45 12.22 -7.31
N ILE A 136 10.65 11.22 -6.90
CA ILE A 136 9.89 11.29 -5.65
C ILE A 136 10.85 11.08 -4.46
N PRO A 137 11.01 12.07 -3.55
CA PRO A 137 11.99 11.99 -2.48
C PRO A 137 11.44 11.20 -1.27
N TRP A 138 11.21 9.89 -1.44
CA TRP A 138 10.75 9.00 -0.38
C TRP A 138 11.66 9.02 0.86
N GLY A 139 12.98 9.15 0.65
CA GLY A 139 13.97 9.25 1.70
C GLY A 139 13.77 10.44 2.65
N GLU A 140 13.23 11.57 2.17
CA GLU A 140 12.98 12.75 3.01
C GLU A 140 11.86 12.51 4.02
N THR A 141 10.88 11.69 3.65
CA THR A 141 9.73 11.34 4.51
C THR A 141 9.97 10.08 5.34
N GLY A 142 11.03 9.33 5.04
CA GLY A 142 11.34 8.06 5.67
C GLY A 142 10.39 6.93 5.26
N ALA A 143 9.81 6.99 4.06
CA ALA A 143 8.98 5.92 3.53
C ALA A 143 9.83 4.70 3.14
N ASP A 144 9.77 3.63 3.95
CA ASP A 144 10.54 2.41 3.71
C ASP A 144 9.91 1.54 2.63
N ILE A 145 8.57 1.46 2.62
CA ILE A 145 7.80 0.67 1.66
C ILE A 145 6.93 1.59 0.82
N VAL A 146 7.04 1.48 -0.50
CA VAL A 146 6.17 2.22 -1.42
C VAL A 146 5.14 1.28 -2.03
N VAL A 147 3.87 1.66 -1.93
CA VAL A 147 2.76 0.99 -2.63
C VAL A 147 2.56 1.69 -3.96
N GLU A 148 2.93 1.00 -5.05
CA GLU A 148 2.74 1.45 -6.41
C GLU A 148 1.34 1.06 -6.88
N SER A 149 0.45 2.06 -6.95
CA SER A 149 -0.97 1.90 -7.25
C SER A 149 -1.48 2.81 -8.38
N THR A 150 -0.58 3.36 -9.18
CA THR A 150 -0.92 4.09 -10.42
C THR A 150 -1.44 3.16 -11.51
N GLY A 151 -1.02 1.88 -11.50
CA GLY A 151 -1.30 0.92 -12.56
C GLY A 151 -0.50 1.14 -13.84
N VAL A 152 0.42 2.11 -13.87
CA VAL A 152 1.28 2.42 -15.03
C VAL A 152 2.64 1.76 -14.88
N PHE A 153 3.19 1.71 -13.66
CA PHE A 153 4.50 1.16 -13.36
C PHE A 153 4.39 -0.28 -12.82
N THR A 154 3.79 -1.17 -13.61
CA THR A 154 3.57 -2.58 -13.22
C THR A 154 4.77 -3.49 -13.44
N ASP A 155 5.76 -3.04 -14.20
CA ASP A 155 6.96 -3.84 -14.51
C ASP A 155 8.01 -3.63 -13.41
N LYS A 156 8.77 -4.68 -13.07
CA LYS A 156 9.79 -4.65 -12.01
C LYS A 156 10.80 -3.51 -12.20
N ASP A 157 11.28 -3.32 -13.43
CA ASP A 157 12.28 -2.29 -13.74
C ASP A 157 11.73 -0.87 -13.61
N LYS A 158 10.44 -0.69 -13.94
CA LYS A 158 9.75 0.60 -13.78
C LYS A 158 9.50 0.91 -12.32
N ALA A 159 9.02 -0.07 -11.56
CA ALA A 159 8.78 0.06 -10.12
C ALA A 159 10.08 0.30 -9.33
N ALA A 160 11.22 -0.25 -9.81
CA ALA A 160 12.54 -0.05 -9.22
C ALA A 160 12.99 1.42 -9.22
N ALA A 161 12.36 2.30 -10.02
CA ALA A 161 12.63 3.73 -9.98
C ALA A 161 12.39 4.35 -8.59
N HIS A 162 11.42 3.86 -7.82
CA HIS A 162 11.18 4.33 -6.45
C HIS A 162 12.33 4.04 -5.48
N LEU A 163 13.14 3.02 -5.76
CA LEU A 163 14.33 2.72 -4.95
C LEU A 163 15.36 3.84 -5.05
N LYS A 164 15.44 4.54 -6.20
CA LYS A 164 16.30 5.72 -6.38
C LYS A 164 15.85 6.89 -5.52
N GLY A 165 14.55 7.02 -5.29
CA GLY A 165 13.94 8.01 -4.40
C GLY A 165 14.17 7.74 -2.91
N GLY A 166 14.80 6.62 -2.54
CA GLY A 166 15.10 6.25 -1.15
C GLY A 166 14.16 5.22 -0.53
N ALA A 167 13.25 4.64 -1.30
CA ALA A 167 12.43 3.51 -0.83
C ALA A 167 13.28 2.24 -0.69
N LYS A 168 12.96 1.39 0.30
CA LYS A 168 13.66 0.10 0.50
C LYS A 168 12.95 -1.04 -0.23
N LYS A 169 11.62 -0.99 -0.30
CA LYS A 169 10.79 -2.00 -0.96
C LYS A 169 9.66 -1.34 -1.72
N VAL A 170 9.21 -2.00 -2.79
CA VAL A 170 8.08 -1.55 -3.62
C VAL A 170 7.09 -2.69 -3.75
N ILE A 171 5.82 -2.42 -3.48
CA ILE A 171 4.71 -3.35 -3.65
C ILE A 171 3.85 -2.86 -4.80
N ILE A 172 3.73 -3.66 -5.85
CA ILE A 172 2.93 -3.34 -7.04
C ILE A 172 1.51 -3.83 -6.81
N SER A 173 0.52 -2.93 -6.84
CA SER A 173 -0.88 -3.27 -6.53
C SER A 173 -1.69 -3.73 -7.75
N ALA A 174 -1.01 -4.14 -8.82
CA ALA A 174 -1.59 -4.54 -10.10
C ALA A 174 -0.82 -5.76 -10.64
N PRO A 175 -1.44 -6.59 -11.51
CA PRO A 175 -0.77 -7.74 -12.08
C PRO A 175 0.52 -7.32 -12.79
N SER A 176 1.64 -7.89 -12.37
CA SER A 176 2.92 -7.73 -13.06
C SER A 176 3.14 -8.94 -13.96
N LYS A 177 3.78 -8.71 -15.11
CA LYS A 177 4.25 -9.80 -15.96
C LYS A 177 5.50 -10.47 -15.39
N ASP A 178 6.30 -9.72 -14.63
CA ASP A 178 7.67 -10.08 -14.27
C ASP A 178 8.00 -9.93 -12.77
N ALA A 179 7.09 -9.38 -11.96
CA ALA A 179 7.23 -9.33 -10.50
C ALA A 179 6.44 -10.46 -9.82
N PRO A 180 7.06 -11.22 -8.90
CA PRO A 180 6.40 -12.31 -8.16
C PRO A 180 5.44 -11.81 -7.08
#